data_AF-A0A0K2V6M9-F1
#
_entry.id   AF-A0A0K2V6M9-F1
#
_cell.length_a   1.000
_cell.length_b   1.000
_cell.length_c   1.000
_cell.angle_alpha   90.00
_cell.angle_beta   90.00
_cell.angle_gamma   90.00
#
_symmetry.space_group_name_H-M   'P 1'
#
loop_
_entity.id
_entity.type
_entity.pdbx_description
1 polymer ?
#
loop_
_entity_poly.entity_id
_entity_poly.type
_entity_poly.pdbx_seq_one_letter_code
_entity_poly.pdbx_strand_id
1 'polypeptide(L)' 'PGLALLVASYIPQLARYDANYWGISICTVDGQRLSVGDTNIPFTLQSCSKPFTYAVCLNELGSEVVHQYVG' A
#
# COMPACT_ATOMS: atom_id res chain seq x y z
N PRO A 1 -8.99 17.11 20.56
CA PRO A 1 -8.70 15.77 21.12
C PRO A 1 -9.89 14.82 20.91
N GLY A 2 -9.92 13.86 20.00
CA GLY A 2 -8.99 13.36 19.00
C GLY A 2 -9.84 12.36 18.24
N LEU A 3 -9.98 12.53 16.92
CA LEU A 3 -10.66 11.55 16.09
C LEU A 3 -9.68 10.38 15.93
N ALA A 4 -9.49 9.58 16.98
CA ALA A 4 -8.70 8.37 16.91
C ALA A 4 -9.47 7.41 16.00
N LEU A 5 -9.16 7.46 14.70
CA LEU A 5 -9.61 6.47 13.75
C LEU A 5 -9.13 5.11 14.28
N LEU A 6 -10.07 4.17 14.41
CA LEU A 6 -9.77 2.86 14.96
C LEU A 6 -8.77 2.13 14.07
N VAL A 7 -7.70 1.61 14.67
CA VAL A 7 -6.79 0.68 13.99
C VAL A 7 -7.57 -0.57 13.59
N ALA A 8 -7.37 -1.05 12.37
CA ALA A 8 -8.01 -2.27 11.88
C ALA A 8 -7.65 -3.47 12.79
N SER A 9 -8.67 -4.17 13.29
CA SER A 9 -8.49 -5.21 14.32
C SER A 9 -9.11 -6.57 13.97
N TYR A 10 -9.64 -6.71 12.75
CA TYR A 10 -10.24 -7.97 12.27
C TYR A 10 -9.21 -9.10 12.06
N ILE A 11 -7.91 -8.75 12.01
CA ILE A 11 -6.78 -9.68 12.01
C ILE A 11 -5.83 -9.28 13.15
N PRO A 12 -5.38 -10.19 14.04
CA PRO A 12 -4.57 -9.85 15.21
C PRO A 12 -3.26 -9.11 14.91
N GLN A 13 -2.67 -9.34 13.74
CA GLN A 13 -1.43 -8.71 13.30
C GLN A 13 -1.63 -7.21 13.00
N LEU A 14 -2.81 -6.82 12.50
CA LEU A 14 -3.13 -5.41 12.21
C LEU A 14 -3.40 -4.62 13.49
N ALA A 15 -4.00 -5.26 14.50
CA ALA A 15 -4.30 -4.65 15.80
C ALA A 15 -3.05 -4.25 16.60
N ARG A 16 -1.85 -4.70 16.21
CA ARG A 16 -0.58 -4.45 16.90
C ARG A 16 0.06 -3.11 16.53
N TYR A 17 -0.42 -2.42 15.50
CA TYR A 17 0.15 -1.14 15.08
C TYR A 17 -0.32 0.01 15.98
N ASP A 18 0.58 0.96 16.26
CA ASP A 18 0.26 2.16 17.04
C ASP A 18 -0.62 3.10 16.20
N ALA A 19 -1.71 3.60 16.79
CA ALA A 19 -2.61 4.54 16.16
C ALA A 19 -1.97 5.91 15.89
N ASN A 20 -0.85 6.21 16.56
CA ASN A 20 -0.10 7.44 16.38
C ASN A 20 0.94 7.37 15.27
N TYR A 21 1.20 6.20 14.68
CA TYR A 21 2.16 6.09 13.58
C TYR A 21 1.69 6.90 12.37
N TRP A 22 2.59 7.75 11.87
CA TRP A 22 2.33 8.56 10.70
C TRP A 22 3.62 8.80 9.93
N GLY A 23 3.57 8.61 8.61
CA GLY A 23 4.72 8.86 7.74
C GLY A 23 4.30 9.14 6.31
N ILE A 24 5.13 9.92 5.62
CA ILE A 24 5.02 10.20 4.19
C ILE A 24 6.38 10.04 3.53
N SER A 25 6.40 9.36 2.39
CA SER A 25 7.58 9.21 1.54
C SER A 25 7.23 9.59 0.12
N ILE A 26 8.07 10.40 -0.51
CA ILE A 26 7.91 10.90 -1.87
C ILE A 26 9.15 10.51 -2.67
N CYS A 27 8.92 9.91 -3.84
CA CYS A 27 9.95 9.70 -4.86
C CYS A 27 9.42 10.23 -6.18
N THR A 28 10.16 11.12 -6.82
CA THR A 28 9.84 11.64 -8.15
C THR A 28 10.40 10.71 -9.24
N VAL A 29 10.02 10.97 -10.50
CA VAL A 29 10.51 10.22 -11.67
C VAL A 29 12.00 10.44 -11.95
N ASP A 30 12.56 11.59 -11.56
CA ASP A 30 14.01 11.88 -11.67
C ASP A 30 14.81 11.35 -10.47
N GLY A 31 14.16 10.66 -9.52
CA GLY A 31 14.82 10.00 -8.40
C GLY A 31 15.10 10.88 -7.18
N GLN A 32 14.58 12.11 -7.10
CA GLN A 32 14.61 12.88 -5.85
C GLN A 32 13.72 12.22 -4.80
N ARG A 33 14.16 12.24 -3.52
CA ARG A 33 13.48 11.54 -2.42
C ARG A 33 13.34 12.42 -1.19
N LEU A 34 12.18 12.38 -0.55
CA LEU A 34 11.90 13.03 0.72
C LEU A 34 11.04 12.12 1.58
N SER A 35 11.43 11.95 2.84
CA SER A 35 10.70 11.15 3.84
C SER A 35 10.52 11.95 5.12
N VAL A 36 9.32 11.93 5.71
CA VAL A 36 9.00 12.62 6.97
C VAL A 36 8.11 11.72 7.83
N GLY A 37 8.41 11.63 9.13
CA GLY A 37 7.68 10.77 10.09
C GLY A 37 8.23 9.35 10.17
N ASP A 38 7.36 8.40 10.50
CA ASP A 38 7.67 6.98 10.78
C ASP A 38 7.88 6.13 9.52
N THR A 39 8.68 6.62 8.56
CA THR A 39 8.75 6.03 7.21
C THR A 39 9.50 4.71 7.10
N ASN A 40 10.22 4.29 8.16
CA ASN A 40 11.00 3.06 8.18
C ASN A 40 10.30 1.92 8.93
N ILE A 41 9.08 2.13 9.43
CA ILE A 41 8.29 1.09 10.07
C ILE A 41 7.66 0.21 8.97
N PRO A 42 8.00 -1.08 8.88
CA PRO A 42 7.43 -1.96 7.88
C PRO A 42 5.95 -2.22 8.16
N PHE A 43 5.13 -2.23 7.10
CA PHE A 43 3.73 -2.65 7.15
C PHE A 43 3.34 -3.39 5.87
N THR A 44 2.28 -4.18 5.93
CA THR A 44 1.78 -4.94 4.78
C THR A 44 1.08 -4.03 3.77
N LEU A 45 1.30 -4.21 2.48
CA LEU A 45 0.63 -3.42 1.42
C LEU A 45 -0.89 -3.56 1.40
N GLN A 46 -1.45 -4.69 1.85
CA GLN A 46 -2.89 -4.97 1.80
C GLN A 46 -3.47 -4.71 0.40
N SER A 47 -4.62 -4.05 0.29
CA SER A 47 -5.23 -3.74 -1.01
C SER A 47 -4.35 -2.90 -1.95
N CYS A 48 -3.34 -2.18 -1.44
CA CYS A 48 -2.40 -1.46 -2.28
C CYS A 48 -1.53 -2.38 -3.15
N SER A 49 -1.48 -3.69 -2.89
CA SER A 49 -0.78 -4.65 -3.76
C SER A 49 -1.52 -4.93 -5.08
N LYS A 50 -2.84 -4.73 -5.14
CA LYS A 50 -3.68 -5.13 -6.28
C LYS A 50 -3.22 -4.52 -7.62
N PRO A 51 -2.92 -3.21 -7.72
CA PRO A 51 -2.46 -2.62 -8.98
C PRO A 51 -1.11 -3.20 -9.45
N PHE A 52 -0.20 -3.53 -8.52
CA PHE A 52 1.08 -4.16 -8.86
C PHE A 52 0.88 -5.57 -9.41
N THR A 53 0.04 -6.38 -8.77
CA THR A 53 -0.31 -7.72 -9.28
C THR A 53 -0.97 -7.63 -10.66
N TYR A 54 -1.88 -6.69 -10.85
CA TYR A 54 -2.52 -6.45 -12.14
C TYR A 54 -1.51 -6.04 -13.22
N ALA A 55 -0.59 -5.12 -12.91
CA ALA A 55 0.48 -4.71 -13.84
C ALA A 55 1.39 -5.87 -14.24
N VAL A 56 1.73 -6.76 -13.29
CA VAL A 56 2.49 -7.99 -13.60
C VAL A 56 1.69 -8.90 -14.54
N CYS A 57 0.40 -9.15 -14.27
CA CYS A 57 -0.44 -9.95 -15.16
C CYS A 57 -0.53 -9.35 -16.58
N LEU A 58 -0.69 -8.03 -16.69
CA LEU A 58 -0.70 -7.34 -17.98
C LEU A 58 0.63 -7.48 -18.73
N ASN A 59 1.76 -7.38 -18.03
CA ASN A 59 3.09 -7.55 -18.62
C ASN A 59 3.30 -8.96 -19.17
N GLU A 60 2.88 -9.98 -18.42
CA GLU A 60 3.14 -11.38 -18.76
C GLU A 60 2.14 -11.97 -19.76
N LEU A 61 0.87 -11.56 -19.69
CA LEU A 61 -0.23 -12.19 -20.45
C LEU A 61 -0.86 -11.26 -21.50
N GLY A 62 -0.57 -9.97 -21.45
CA GLY A 62 -1.21 -8.96 -22.29
C GLY A 62 -2.62 -8.58 -21.81
N SER A 63 -3.06 -7.40 -22.22
CA SER A 63 -4.39 -6.87 -21.87
C SER A 63 -5.53 -7.76 -22.35
N GLU A 64 -5.43 -8.27 -23.58
CA GLU A 64 -6.48 -9.04 -24.24
C GLU A 64 -6.83 -10.31 -23.45
N VAL A 65 -5.83 -10.99 -22.89
CA VAL A 65 -6.04 -12.19 -22.06
C VAL A 65 -6.56 -11.81 -20.69
N VAL A 66 -5.92 -10.83 -20.02
CA VAL A 66 -6.31 -10.45 -18.65
C VAL A 66 -7.76 -9.96 -18.59
N HIS A 67 -8.18 -9.17 -19.59
CA HIS A 67 -9.54 -8.62 -19.66
C HIS A 67 -10.63 -9.64 -20.06
N GLN A 68 -10.27 -10.90 -20.31
CA GLN A 68 -11.25 -11.99 -20.37
C GLN A 68 -11.74 -12.41 -18.97
N TYR A 69 -10.99 -12.07 -17.91
CA TYR A 69 -11.27 -12.50 -16.53
C TYR A 69 -11.67 -11.35 -15.60
N VAL A 70 -11.17 -10.15 -15.87
CA VAL A 70 -11.44 -8.93 -15.09
C VAL A 70 -11.82 -7.79 -16.03
N GLY A 71 -12.62 -6.82 -15.55
CA GLY A 71 -13.17 -5.73 -16.37
C GLY A 71 -12.13 -4.90 -17.08
#